data_AF-A0A653HAV4-F1
#
_entry.id   AF-A0A653HAV4-F1
#
_cell.length_a   1.000
_cell.length_b   1.000
_cell.length_c   1.000
_cell.angle_alpha   90.00
_cell.angle_beta   90.00
_cell.angle_gamma   90.00
#
_symmetry.space_group_name_H-M   'P 1'
#
loop_
_entity.id
_entity.type
_entity.pdbx_description
1 polymer ?
#
loop_
_entity_poly.entity_id
_entity_poly.type
_entity_poly.pdbx_seq_one_letter_code
_entity_poly.pdbx_strand_id
1 'polypeptide(L)'
;MQLKQFLFLNALLYISCVLTFKSDIPSTSTATSADTNEERNSEEATVSSSTKLFFTNKNDFIETSEKLFALESTLTLTYIVKMTKASDKKMNKFIVHIIFGKSIDKEDYDRENAALIKDIKTSVKHLLHVRNISYDEHKINSMAYRIFQRVIDFHVFYFGKLSIIGFTLKEKEHTIFWLEQISNALGNTHMKVSDYYIRIKERLDNDSIIKDGCDVERIHNMALRILQFLIDLLFVDSSAYKELLQIP
;
A
#
# COMPACT_ATOMS: atom_id res chain seq x y z
N MET A 1 -20.16 -1.53 -13.02
CA MET A 1 -19.30 -0.40 -12.61
C MET A 1 -18.15 -0.34 -13.60
N GLN A 2 -17.81 0.83 -14.15
CA GLN A 2 -16.79 0.92 -15.21
C GLN A 2 -15.39 0.82 -14.60
N LEU A 3 -14.49 0.03 -15.22
CA LEU A 3 -13.08 -0.18 -14.83
C LEU A 3 -12.34 1.12 -14.46
N LYS A 4 -12.68 2.24 -15.11
CA LYS A 4 -12.11 3.57 -14.84
C LYS A 4 -12.46 4.13 -13.45
N GLN A 5 -13.63 3.81 -12.90
CA GLN A 5 -14.07 4.32 -11.59
C GLN A 5 -13.37 3.62 -10.42
N PHE A 6 -12.96 2.36 -10.62
CA PHE A 6 -12.20 1.57 -9.65
C PHE A 6 -10.71 1.95 -9.63
N LEU A 7 -10.09 2.16 -10.81
CA LEU A 7 -8.72 2.70 -10.92
C LEU A 7 -8.59 4.08 -10.26
N PHE A 8 -9.65 4.89 -10.32
CA PHE A 8 -9.72 6.17 -9.61
C PHE A 8 -9.79 6.00 -8.09
N LEU A 9 -10.24 4.85 -7.57
CA LEU A 9 -10.31 4.54 -6.14
C LEU A 9 -8.93 4.17 -5.58
N ASN A 10 -8.18 3.33 -6.30
CA ASN A 10 -6.79 2.99 -5.96
C ASN A 10 -5.88 4.22 -6.11
N ALA A 11 -5.98 4.98 -7.19
CA ALA A 11 -5.23 6.23 -7.36
C ALA A 11 -5.53 7.26 -6.25
N LEU A 12 -6.77 7.33 -5.74
CA LEU A 12 -7.12 8.27 -4.65
C LEU A 12 -6.65 7.83 -3.26
N LEU A 13 -6.57 6.52 -2.98
CA LEU A 13 -5.91 5.99 -1.78
C LEU A 13 -4.40 6.27 -1.80
N TYR A 14 -3.78 6.33 -2.99
CA TYR A 14 -2.42 6.82 -3.15
C TYR A 14 -2.31 8.35 -3.02
N ILE A 15 -3.29 9.13 -3.49
CA ILE A 15 -3.33 10.59 -3.32
C ILE A 15 -3.53 10.99 -1.85
N SER A 16 -4.24 10.21 -1.04
CA SER A 16 -4.40 10.48 0.40
C SER A 16 -3.11 10.25 1.21
N CYS A 17 -2.12 9.52 0.67
CA CYS A 17 -0.75 9.50 1.20
C CYS A 17 0.05 10.78 0.87
N VAL A 18 -0.32 11.52 -0.18
CA VAL A 18 0.35 12.77 -0.58
C VAL A 18 -0.34 14.00 0.02
N LEU A 19 -1.65 13.98 0.25
CA LEU A 19 -2.38 15.13 0.81
C LEU A 19 -2.06 15.42 2.28
N THR A 20 -1.50 14.46 3.02
CA THR A 20 -0.94 14.73 4.37
C THR A 20 0.47 15.33 4.34
N PHE A 21 1.11 15.42 3.16
CA PHE A 21 2.42 16.06 2.99
C PHE A 21 2.35 17.48 2.39
N LYS A 22 1.14 17.99 2.08
CA LYS A 22 0.94 19.32 1.49
C LYS A 22 0.34 20.37 2.43
N SER A 23 0.15 20.07 3.71
CA SER A 23 -0.11 21.11 4.71
C SER A 23 1.20 21.46 5.43
N ASP A 24 1.56 22.74 5.38
CA ASP A 24 2.60 23.43 6.13
C ASP A 24 3.95 23.65 5.44
N ILE A 25 3.94 24.34 4.29
CA ILE A 25 5.00 25.33 3.97
C ILE A 25 4.35 26.57 3.34
N PRO A 26 4.44 27.77 3.95
CA PRO A 26 4.02 29.00 3.30
C PRO A 26 5.07 29.41 2.26
N SER A 27 4.77 29.29 0.97
CA SER A 27 5.66 29.80 -0.08
C SER A 27 5.41 31.29 -0.31
N THR A 28 6.06 32.14 0.47
CA THR A 28 6.48 33.45 -0.02
C THR A 28 7.61 33.27 -1.02
N SER A 29 7.43 33.63 -2.29
CA SER A 29 8.30 34.57 -3.00
C SER A 29 7.88 34.70 -4.48
N THR A 30 7.46 35.91 -4.84
CA THR A 30 7.71 36.62 -6.11
C THR A 30 7.63 35.83 -7.41
N ALA A 31 6.52 36.03 -8.13
CA ALA A 31 6.47 35.90 -9.58
C ALA A 31 7.33 37.00 -10.22
N THR A 32 8.23 36.61 -11.13
CA THR A 32 8.61 37.46 -12.25
C THR A 32 8.72 36.59 -13.49
N SER A 33 8.00 37.05 -14.51
CA SER A 33 7.78 36.53 -15.85
C SER A 33 9.04 36.23 -16.66
N ALA A 34 9.01 35.18 -17.49
CA ALA A 34 9.31 35.27 -18.93
C ALA A 34 9.00 33.93 -19.64
N ASP A 35 8.44 34.08 -20.84
CA ASP A 35 7.88 33.07 -21.73
C ASP A 35 8.89 32.22 -22.53
N THR A 36 8.38 31.09 -23.03
CA THR A 36 8.66 30.39 -24.31
C THR A 36 10.02 29.72 -24.55
N ASN A 37 10.02 28.38 -24.71
CA ASN A 37 9.89 27.74 -26.03
C ASN A 37 9.85 26.21 -25.96
N GLU A 38 9.13 25.65 -26.93
CA GLU A 38 8.93 24.22 -27.18
C GLU A 38 10.26 23.47 -27.40
N GLU A 39 10.44 22.35 -26.71
CA GLU A 39 11.03 21.16 -27.33
C GLU A 39 10.41 19.90 -26.72
N ARG A 40 9.62 19.24 -27.56
CA ARG A 40 8.84 18.04 -27.28
C ARG A 40 9.77 16.84 -27.44
N ASN A 41 10.59 16.56 -26.42
CA ASN A 41 11.24 15.27 -26.28
C ASN A 41 10.45 14.44 -25.27
N SER A 42 9.87 13.34 -25.76
CA SER A 42 9.36 12.26 -24.94
C SER A 42 10.53 11.59 -24.23
N GLU A 43 10.97 12.20 -23.13
CA GLU A 43 11.78 11.50 -22.13
C GLU A 43 10.88 10.40 -21.55
N GLU A 44 11.15 9.15 -21.97
CA GLU A 44 10.86 8.01 -21.11
C GLU A 44 11.42 8.36 -19.73
N ALA A 45 10.54 8.47 -18.74
CA ALA A 45 10.88 8.83 -17.38
C ALA A 45 11.68 7.69 -16.72
N THR A 46 12.91 7.46 -17.16
CA THR A 46 13.95 6.84 -16.34
C THR A 46 14.37 7.85 -15.28
N VAL A 47 13.49 8.06 -14.30
CA VAL A 47 13.90 8.68 -13.04
C VAL A 47 14.77 7.64 -12.34
N SER A 48 16.08 7.67 -12.60
CA SER A 48 17.03 6.94 -11.77
C SER A 48 17.00 7.58 -10.39
N SER A 49 16.20 7.05 -9.48
CA SER A 49 16.23 7.52 -8.11
C SER A 49 17.56 7.05 -7.50
N SER A 50 18.46 7.98 -7.25
CA SER A 50 19.69 7.77 -6.45
C SER A 50 19.33 7.62 -4.97
N THR A 51 18.25 6.88 -4.69
CA THR A 51 17.66 6.80 -3.36
C THR A 51 18.51 5.87 -2.53
N LYS A 52 18.94 6.37 -1.37
CA LYS A 52 19.71 5.58 -0.42
C LYS A 52 18.85 4.41 0.05
N LEU A 53 19.36 3.19 -0.17
CA LEU A 53 18.76 2.00 0.41
C LEU A 53 18.89 2.05 1.93
N PHE A 54 17.85 1.62 2.65
CA PHE A 54 17.88 1.55 4.11
C PHE A 54 18.80 0.42 4.59
N PHE A 55 18.88 -0.68 3.82
CA PHE A 55 19.66 -1.86 4.18
C PHE A 55 20.78 -2.12 3.19
N THR A 56 21.97 -2.40 3.73
CA THR A 56 23.13 -2.91 2.97
C THR A 56 23.53 -4.33 3.39
N ASN A 57 22.99 -4.80 4.53
CA ASN A 57 23.19 -6.15 5.05
C ASN A 57 21.94 -7.00 4.81
N LYS A 58 22.13 -8.19 4.21
CA LYS A 58 21.06 -9.15 3.92
C LYS A 58 20.33 -9.67 5.16
N ASN A 59 21.07 -10.01 6.21
CA ASN A 59 20.50 -10.61 7.41
C ASN A 59 19.66 -9.58 8.17
N ASP A 60 20.17 -8.36 8.32
CA ASP A 60 19.44 -7.27 8.97
C ASP A 60 18.16 -6.91 8.20
N PHE A 61 18.21 -6.93 6.86
CA PHE A 61 17.06 -6.73 5.99
C PHE A 61 15.99 -7.79 6.25
N ILE A 62 16.34 -9.08 6.16
CA ILE A 62 15.38 -10.17 6.34
C ILE A 62 14.78 -10.14 7.76
N GLU A 63 15.62 -10.04 8.79
CA GLU A 63 15.15 -10.03 10.18
C GLU A 63 14.19 -8.86 10.47
N THR A 64 14.52 -7.65 10.00
CA THR A 64 13.66 -6.48 10.19
C THR A 64 12.37 -6.61 9.41
N SER A 65 12.45 -7.12 8.18
CA SER A 65 11.29 -7.34 7.31
C SER A 65 10.31 -8.32 7.93
N GLU A 66 10.79 -9.44 8.48
CA GLU A 66 9.95 -10.43 9.15
C GLU A 66 9.26 -9.87 10.39
N LYS A 67 9.98 -9.08 11.21
CA LYS A 67 9.42 -8.43 12.40
C LYS A 67 8.28 -7.46 12.04
N LEU A 68 8.49 -6.63 11.02
CA LEU A 68 7.49 -5.66 10.53
C LEU A 68 6.30 -6.36 9.89
N PHE A 69 6.54 -7.38 9.06
CA PHE A 69 5.48 -8.15 8.43
C PHE A 69 4.60 -8.88 9.46
N ALA A 70 5.21 -9.47 10.49
CA ALA A 70 4.49 -10.14 11.57
C ALA A 70 3.61 -9.16 12.36
N LEU A 71 4.09 -7.95 12.61
CA LEU A 71 3.32 -6.88 13.25
C LEU A 71 2.11 -6.49 12.39
N GLU A 72 2.33 -6.20 11.10
CA GLU A 72 1.28 -5.83 10.15
C GLU A 72 0.21 -6.93 10.00
N SER A 73 0.64 -8.19 9.94
CA SER A 73 -0.24 -9.36 9.87
C SER A 73 -1.10 -9.50 11.14
N THR A 74 -0.51 -9.31 12.31
CA THR A 74 -1.22 -9.39 13.60
C THR A 74 -2.30 -8.32 13.71
N LEU A 75 -1.98 -7.08 13.31
CA LEU A 75 -2.96 -5.99 13.29
C LEU A 75 -4.05 -6.23 12.24
N THR A 76 -3.69 -6.71 11.06
CA THR A 76 -4.66 -7.10 10.03
C THR A 76 -5.71 -8.05 10.60
N LEU A 77 -5.29 -9.15 11.22
CA LEU A 77 -6.20 -10.11 11.82
C LEU A 77 -7.05 -9.49 12.94
N THR A 78 -6.44 -8.64 13.78
CA THR A 78 -7.13 -7.95 14.87
C THR A 78 -8.26 -7.06 14.34
N TYR A 79 -8.01 -6.27 13.29
CA TYR A 79 -9.02 -5.41 12.69
C TYR A 79 -10.11 -6.18 11.96
N ILE A 80 -9.75 -7.28 11.29
CA ILE A 80 -10.76 -8.13 10.65
C ILE A 80 -11.67 -8.78 11.70
N VAL A 81 -11.13 -9.29 12.80
CA VAL A 81 -11.93 -9.84 13.91
C VAL A 81 -12.77 -8.75 14.58
N LYS A 82 -12.23 -7.55 14.80
CA LYS A 82 -12.95 -6.39 15.34
C LYS A 82 -14.19 -6.06 14.49
N MET A 83 -14.03 -6.08 13.16
CA MET A 83 -15.12 -5.84 12.22
C MET A 83 -16.12 -7.00 12.22
N THR A 84 -15.67 -8.26 12.27
CA THR A 84 -16.56 -9.43 12.33
C THR A 84 -17.46 -9.43 13.57
N LYS A 85 -16.98 -8.87 14.69
CA LYS A 85 -17.74 -8.72 15.95
C LYS A 85 -18.62 -7.46 15.97
N ALA A 86 -18.59 -6.62 14.94
CA ALA A 86 -19.48 -5.47 14.85
C ALA A 86 -20.92 -5.94 14.64
N SER A 87 -21.89 -5.15 15.10
CA SER A 87 -23.30 -5.45 14.83
C SER A 87 -23.61 -5.38 13.33
N ASP A 88 -24.58 -6.16 12.86
CA ASP A 88 -25.01 -6.18 11.45
C ASP A 88 -25.29 -4.77 10.91
N LYS A 89 -25.91 -3.92 11.73
CA LYS A 89 -26.15 -2.51 11.38
C LYS A 89 -24.85 -1.74 11.11
N LYS A 90 -23.82 -1.93 11.95
CA LYS A 90 -22.51 -1.28 11.78
C LYS A 90 -21.78 -1.83 10.56
N MET A 91 -21.82 -3.15 10.36
CA MET A 91 -21.20 -3.79 9.20
C MET A 91 -21.87 -3.35 7.89
N ASN A 92 -23.20 -3.35 7.82
CA ASN A 92 -23.93 -2.86 6.66
C ASN A 92 -23.64 -1.40 6.37
N LYS A 93 -23.55 -0.54 7.40
CA LYS A 93 -23.13 0.85 7.24
C LYS A 93 -21.73 0.92 6.60
N PHE A 94 -20.77 0.15 7.13
CA PHE A 94 -19.41 0.10 6.58
C PHE A 94 -19.38 -0.35 5.12
N ILE A 95 -20.09 -1.42 4.76
CA ILE A 95 -20.15 -1.93 3.37
C ILE A 95 -20.74 -0.87 2.44
N VAL A 96 -21.89 -0.29 2.80
CA VAL A 96 -22.55 0.76 2.00
C VAL A 96 -21.65 1.98 1.84
N HIS A 97 -20.98 2.39 2.92
CA HIS A 97 -20.01 3.47 2.92
C HIS A 97 -18.85 3.23 1.94
N ILE A 98 -18.26 2.03 1.96
CA ILE A 98 -17.15 1.70 1.07
C ILE A 98 -17.60 1.61 -0.40
N ILE A 99 -18.76 1.00 -0.68
CA ILE A 99 -19.24 0.81 -2.05
C ILE A 99 -19.77 2.11 -2.66
N PHE A 100 -20.56 2.88 -1.92
CA PHE A 100 -21.32 4.01 -2.46
C PHE A 100 -20.96 5.36 -1.84
N GLY A 101 -20.38 5.38 -0.63
CA GLY A 101 -20.19 6.59 0.16
C GLY A 101 -19.53 7.71 -0.62
N LYS A 102 -18.43 7.42 -1.34
CA LYS A 102 -17.71 8.42 -2.14
C LYS A 102 -18.58 9.12 -3.19
N SER A 103 -19.53 8.40 -3.80
CA SER A 103 -20.42 8.95 -4.84
C SER A 103 -21.60 9.72 -4.25
N ILE A 104 -21.97 9.42 -3.01
CA ILE A 104 -23.10 10.02 -2.30
C ILE A 104 -22.63 11.30 -1.58
N ASP A 105 -21.59 11.16 -0.76
CA ASP A 105 -20.99 12.23 0.03
C ASP A 105 -19.50 11.94 0.20
N LYS A 106 -18.68 12.63 -0.60
CA LYS A 106 -17.23 12.46 -0.57
C LYS A 106 -16.62 12.92 0.75
N GLU A 107 -17.14 13.98 1.37
CA GLU A 107 -16.57 14.52 2.60
C GLU A 107 -16.82 13.57 3.78
N ASP A 108 -18.03 13.02 3.88
CA ASP A 108 -18.33 11.98 4.86
C ASP A 108 -17.52 10.70 4.57
N TYR A 109 -17.41 10.31 3.30
CA TYR A 109 -16.57 9.19 2.86
C TYR A 109 -15.13 9.29 3.38
N ASP A 110 -14.48 10.42 3.07
CA ASP A 110 -13.10 10.68 3.43
C ASP A 110 -12.94 10.74 4.96
N ARG A 111 -13.91 11.34 5.68
CA ARG A 111 -13.89 11.47 7.14
C ARG A 111 -14.00 10.14 7.87
N GLU A 112 -14.95 9.28 7.52
CA GLU A 112 -15.09 7.99 8.23
C GLU A 112 -13.89 7.07 7.96
N ASN A 113 -13.38 7.07 6.72
CA ASN A 113 -12.17 6.30 6.39
C ASN A 113 -10.97 6.82 7.17
N ALA A 114 -10.79 8.14 7.26
CA ALA A 114 -9.71 8.75 8.04
C ALA A 114 -9.78 8.36 9.53
N ALA A 115 -10.97 8.22 10.11
CA ALA A 115 -11.13 7.81 11.49
C ALA A 115 -10.64 6.37 11.74
N LEU A 116 -11.01 5.42 10.88
CA LEU A 116 -10.55 4.03 11.00
C LEU A 116 -9.04 3.91 10.72
N ILE A 117 -8.53 4.60 9.71
CA ILE A 117 -7.10 4.66 9.43
C ILE A 117 -6.32 5.25 10.62
N LYS A 118 -6.84 6.30 11.27
CA LYS A 118 -6.21 6.89 12.47
C LYS A 118 -6.17 5.91 13.65
N ASP A 119 -7.21 5.12 13.85
CA ASP A 119 -7.24 4.04 14.85
C ASP A 119 -6.15 2.99 14.56
N ILE A 120 -6.04 2.55 13.31
CA ILE A 120 -4.99 1.61 12.87
C ILE A 120 -3.59 2.19 13.11
N LYS A 121 -3.34 3.45 12.69
CA LYS A 121 -2.06 4.13 12.91
C LYS A 121 -1.68 4.20 14.39
N THR A 122 -2.64 4.48 15.25
CA THR A 122 -2.42 4.51 16.70
C THR A 122 -1.98 3.15 17.22
N SER A 123 -2.62 2.07 16.74
CA SER A 123 -2.26 0.69 17.08
C SER A 123 -0.87 0.30 16.56
N VAL A 124 -0.53 0.69 15.33
CA VAL A 124 0.80 0.49 14.74
C VAL A 124 1.87 1.18 15.60
N LYS A 125 1.70 2.47 15.91
CA LYS A 125 2.62 3.24 16.75
C LYS A 125 2.83 2.61 18.11
N HIS A 126 1.74 2.18 18.75
CA HIS A 126 1.81 1.51 20.04
C HIS A 126 2.63 0.22 19.98
N LEU A 127 2.37 -0.65 18.99
CA LEU A 127 3.10 -1.92 18.86
C LEU A 127 4.58 -1.72 18.50
N LEU A 128 4.89 -0.74 17.64
CA LEU A 128 6.28 -0.39 17.32
C LEU A 128 7.02 0.11 18.57
N HIS A 129 6.39 0.97 19.35
CA HIS A 129 6.95 1.49 20.60
C HIS A 129 7.22 0.37 21.63
N VAL A 130 6.25 -0.50 21.87
CA VAL A 130 6.40 -1.66 22.79
C VAL A 130 7.53 -2.59 22.35
N ARG A 131 7.79 -2.70 21.05
CA ARG A 131 8.86 -3.54 20.48
C ARG A 131 10.19 -2.79 20.27
N ASN A 132 10.27 -1.53 20.66
CA ASN A 132 11.43 -0.66 20.46
C ASN A 132 11.90 -0.59 18.99
N ILE A 133 10.95 -0.51 18.05
CA ILE A 133 11.22 -0.39 16.62
C ILE A 133 11.01 1.07 16.21
N SER A 134 12.07 1.72 15.71
CA SER A 134 11.95 3.03 15.06
C SER A 134 11.45 2.87 13.64
N TYR A 135 10.42 3.62 13.25
CA TYR A 135 9.82 3.57 11.92
C TYR A 135 9.27 4.93 11.54
N ASP A 136 9.55 5.39 10.32
CA ASP A 136 9.16 6.73 9.89
C ASP A 136 7.64 6.87 9.74
N GLU A 137 7.12 8.07 10.03
CA GLU A 137 5.68 8.35 10.01
C GLU A 137 5.01 8.00 8.68
N HIS A 138 5.69 8.25 7.55
CA HIS A 138 5.16 7.94 6.22
C HIS A 138 5.02 6.42 5.99
N LYS A 139 5.91 5.61 6.57
CA LYS A 139 5.84 4.15 6.50
C LYS A 139 4.80 3.57 7.46
N ILE A 140 4.62 4.20 8.63
CA ILE A 140 3.50 3.93 9.54
C ILE A 140 2.17 4.18 8.82
N ASN A 141 2.08 5.29 8.08
CA ASN A 141 0.91 5.60 7.27
C ASN A 141 0.67 4.52 6.21
N SER A 142 1.70 4.16 5.46
CA SER A 142 1.63 3.12 4.43
C SER A 142 1.16 1.77 4.99
N MET A 143 1.73 1.33 6.12
CA MET A 143 1.31 0.11 6.83
C MET A 143 -0.16 0.17 7.24
N ALA A 144 -0.62 1.29 7.79
CA ALA A 144 -2.01 1.45 8.19
C ALA A 144 -2.98 1.35 7.00
N TYR A 145 -2.61 1.90 5.85
CA TYR A 145 -3.39 1.77 4.62
C TYR A 145 -3.43 0.33 4.10
N ARG A 146 -2.32 -0.41 4.09
CA ARG A 146 -2.33 -1.83 3.71
C ARG A 146 -3.24 -2.66 4.60
N ILE A 147 -3.22 -2.42 5.91
CA ILE A 147 -4.13 -3.05 6.88
C ILE A 147 -5.59 -2.71 6.53
N PHE A 148 -5.90 -1.43 6.31
CA PHE A 148 -7.24 -0.97 5.97
C PHE A 148 -7.74 -1.59 4.65
N GLN A 149 -6.89 -1.66 3.63
CA GLN A 149 -7.20 -2.30 2.35
C GLN A 149 -7.54 -3.78 2.53
N ARG A 150 -6.79 -4.53 3.37
CA ARG A 150 -7.12 -5.94 3.65
C ARG A 150 -8.48 -6.09 4.35
N VAL A 151 -8.84 -5.15 5.24
CA VAL A 151 -10.15 -5.14 5.90
C VAL A 151 -11.27 -4.92 4.87
N ILE A 152 -11.08 -3.99 3.93
CA ILE A 152 -12.02 -3.74 2.83
C ILE A 152 -12.13 -4.96 1.91
N ASP A 153 -11.01 -5.46 1.42
CA ASP A 153 -10.95 -6.63 0.53
C ASP A 153 -11.72 -7.80 1.15
N PHE A 154 -11.58 -8.01 2.46
CA PHE A 154 -12.24 -9.10 3.17
C PHE A 154 -13.73 -8.88 3.45
N HIS A 155 -14.15 -7.70 3.92
CA HIS A 155 -15.54 -7.49 4.36
C HIS A 155 -16.47 -6.94 3.29
N VAL A 156 -15.91 -6.34 2.22
CA VAL A 156 -16.69 -5.66 1.19
C VAL A 156 -16.61 -6.39 -0.15
N PHE A 157 -15.41 -6.84 -0.53
CA PHE A 157 -15.15 -7.37 -1.87
C PHE A 157 -14.87 -8.88 -1.90
N TYR A 158 -14.96 -9.56 -0.77
CA TYR A 158 -14.66 -10.98 -0.68
C TYR A 158 -15.86 -11.84 -1.11
N PHE A 159 -15.84 -12.26 -2.37
CA PHE A 159 -16.77 -13.24 -2.94
C PHE A 159 -16.06 -14.55 -3.34
N GLY A 160 -14.80 -14.70 -2.92
CA GLY A 160 -13.91 -15.80 -3.30
C GLY A 160 -14.07 -17.06 -2.46
N LYS A 161 -13.44 -18.15 -2.91
CA LYS A 161 -13.47 -19.46 -2.23
C LYS A 161 -12.40 -19.62 -1.13
N LEU A 162 -11.44 -18.70 -1.04
CA LEU A 162 -10.18 -18.90 -0.32
C LEU A 162 -10.14 -18.86 1.23
N SER A 163 -11.15 -18.51 2.03
CA SER A 163 -10.96 -18.18 3.46
C SER A 163 -9.95 -17.06 3.75
N ILE A 164 -10.15 -16.36 4.87
CA ILE A 164 -9.25 -15.29 5.30
C ILE A 164 -7.83 -15.76 5.62
N ILE A 165 -7.74 -16.91 6.28
CA ILE A 165 -6.47 -17.49 6.70
C ILE A 165 -5.70 -17.90 5.44
N GLY A 166 -6.36 -18.57 4.50
CA GLY A 166 -5.78 -18.94 3.21
C GLY A 166 -5.26 -17.72 2.44
N PHE A 167 -6.07 -16.66 2.34
CA PHE A 167 -5.68 -15.42 1.67
C PHE A 167 -4.46 -14.77 2.31
N THR A 168 -4.47 -14.64 3.63
CA THR A 168 -3.38 -14.01 4.39
C THR A 168 -2.10 -14.84 4.32
N LEU A 169 -2.21 -16.16 4.39
CA LEU A 169 -1.06 -17.07 4.27
C LEU A 169 -0.44 -17.01 2.88
N LYS A 170 -1.25 -16.94 1.82
CA LYS A 170 -0.74 -16.82 0.46
C LYS A 170 -0.06 -15.47 0.23
N GLU A 171 -0.67 -14.37 0.66
CA GLU A 171 -0.01 -13.05 0.58
C GLU A 171 1.32 -13.05 1.33
N LYS A 172 1.39 -13.68 2.51
CA LYS A 172 2.63 -13.88 3.27
C LYS A 172 3.67 -14.68 2.50
N GLU A 173 3.29 -15.81 1.92
CA GLU A 173 4.19 -16.68 1.13
C GLU A 173 4.84 -15.89 -0.01
N HIS A 174 4.03 -15.16 -0.78
CA HIS A 174 4.54 -14.34 -1.87
C HIS A 174 5.37 -13.16 -1.39
N THR A 175 5.02 -12.54 -0.25
CA THR A 175 5.83 -11.47 0.36
C THR A 175 7.21 -11.98 0.75
N ILE A 176 7.28 -13.12 1.44
CA ILE A 176 8.55 -13.74 1.88
C ILE A 176 9.42 -14.08 0.67
N PHE A 177 8.85 -14.70 -0.36
CA PHE A 177 9.57 -14.97 -1.60
C PHE A 177 10.23 -13.71 -2.17
N TRP A 178 9.48 -12.60 -2.24
CA TRP A 178 10.01 -11.35 -2.78
C TRP A 178 11.03 -10.67 -1.88
N LEU A 179 10.88 -10.78 -0.56
CA LEU A 179 11.92 -10.36 0.38
C LEU A 179 13.23 -11.10 0.11
N GLU A 180 13.19 -12.42 -0.06
CA GLU A 180 14.39 -13.21 -0.38
C GLU A 180 15.02 -12.77 -1.71
N GLN A 181 14.20 -12.62 -2.77
CA GLN A 181 14.69 -12.17 -4.08
C GLN A 181 15.39 -10.81 -4.01
N ILE A 182 14.78 -9.86 -3.30
CA ILE A 182 15.34 -8.51 -3.12
C ILE A 182 16.58 -8.55 -2.23
N SER A 183 16.58 -9.37 -1.18
CA SER A 183 17.70 -9.50 -0.26
C SER A 183 18.98 -9.96 -0.97
N ASN A 184 18.85 -10.78 -2.00
CA ASN A 184 19.97 -11.24 -2.84
C ASN A 184 20.45 -10.19 -3.84
N ALA A 185 19.67 -9.12 -4.05
CA ALA A 185 19.97 -8.01 -4.95
C ALA A 185 20.28 -6.71 -4.19
N LEU A 186 20.43 -6.75 -2.86
CA LEU A 186 20.79 -5.59 -2.06
C LEU A 186 22.14 -5.01 -2.54
N GLY A 187 22.15 -3.70 -2.78
CA GLY A 187 23.28 -3.00 -3.39
C GLY A 187 23.15 -2.74 -4.89
N ASN A 188 22.16 -3.33 -5.57
CA ASN A 188 21.78 -2.92 -6.92
C ASN A 188 20.89 -1.67 -6.86
N THR A 189 21.47 -0.51 -7.18
CA THR A 189 20.80 0.79 -7.17
C THR A 189 19.87 1.04 -8.36
N HIS A 190 19.79 0.12 -9.32
CA HIS A 190 18.95 0.24 -10.52
C HIS A 190 17.64 -0.55 -10.44
N MET A 191 17.04 -0.61 -9.24
CA MET A 191 15.76 -1.27 -9.03
C MET A 191 14.61 -0.42 -9.57
N LYS A 192 14.01 -0.84 -10.69
CA LYS A 192 12.79 -0.21 -11.25
C LYS A 192 11.54 -0.79 -10.58
N VAL A 193 10.73 0.05 -9.94
CA VAL A 193 9.54 -0.40 -9.19
C VAL A 193 8.52 -1.10 -10.10
N SER A 194 8.35 -0.62 -11.33
CA SER A 194 7.44 -1.19 -12.34
C SER A 194 7.77 -2.64 -12.69
N ASP A 195 9.05 -2.98 -12.78
CA ASP A 195 9.50 -4.31 -13.17
C ASP A 195 9.17 -5.33 -12.07
N TYR A 196 9.29 -4.92 -10.81
CA TYR A 196 8.90 -5.74 -9.67
C TYR A 196 7.39 -5.94 -9.61
N TYR A 197 6.59 -4.91 -9.88
CA TYR A 197 5.13 -5.06 -9.96
C TYR A 197 4.73 -6.16 -10.96
N ILE A 198 5.24 -6.08 -12.19
CA ILE A 198 4.91 -7.04 -13.27
C ILE A 198 5.25 -8.46 -12.82
N ARG A 199 6.44 -8.67 -12.28
CA ARG A 199 6.89 -10.00 -11.84
C ARG A 199 6.11 -10.51 -10.62
N ILE A 200 5.76 -9.63 -9.67
CA ILE A 200 4.92 -10.00 -8.51
C ILE A 200 3.57 -10.48 -9.02
N LYS A 201 2.92 -9.69 -9.89
CA LYS A 201 1.62 -10.01 -10.45
C LYS A 201 1.65 -11.31 -11.26
N GLU A 202 2.65 -11.50 -12.11
CA GLU A 202 2.84 -12.73 -12.88
C GLU A 202 2.99 -13.96 -11.97
N ARG A 203 3.74 -13.84 -10.87
CA ARG A 203 3.86 -14.93 -9.89
C ARG A 203 2.52 -15.26 -9.23
N LEU A 204 1.72 -14.25 -8.89
CA LEU A 204 0.40 -14.45 -8.30
C LEU A 204 -0.59 -15.05 -9.29
N ASP A 205 -0.60 -14.58 -10.54
CA ASP A 205 -1.45 -15.10 -11.62
C ASP A 205 -1.14 -16.58 -11.95
N ASN A 206 0.09 -17.04 -11.66
CA ASN A 206 0.54 -18.41 -11.84
C ASN A 206 0.37 -19.31 -10.61
N ASP A 207 0.03 -18.79 -9.43
CA ASP A 207 -0.30 -19.61 -8.26
C ASP A 207 -1.73 -20.14 -8.38
N SER A 208 -1.87 -21.48 -8.41
CA SER A 208 -3.18 -22.12 -8.65
C SER A 208 -4.21 -21.81 -7.55
N ILE A 209 -3.77 -21.68 -6.29
CA ILE A 209 -4.66 -21.39 -5.16
C ILE A 209 -5.17 -19.95 -5.24
N ILE A 210 -4.28 -19.01 -5.58
CA ILE A 210 -4.66 -17.61 -5.81
C ILE A 210 -5.59 -17.50 -7.02
N LYS A 211 -5.23 -18.13 -8.13
CA LYS A 211 -6.01 -18.10 -9.38
C LYS A 211 -7.43 -18.65 -9.22
N ASP A 212 -7.60 -19.73 -8.45
CA ASP A 212 -8.90 -20.33 -8.21
C ASP A 212 -9.70 -19.62 -7.10
N GLY A 213 -9.00 -18.91 -6.21
CA GLY A 213 -9.55 -18.30 -5.00
C GLY A 213 -9.85 -16.80 -5.09
N CYS A 214 -9.18 -16.08 -5.99
CA CYS A 214 -9.21 -14.63 -6.12
C CYS A 214 -9.60 -14.19 -7.54
N ASP A 215 -10.29 -13.06 -7.65
CA ASP A 215 -10.46 -12.39 -8.95
C ASP A 215 -9.23 -11.54 -9.30
N VAL A 216 -9.18 -11.08 -10.55
CA VAL A 216 -8.07 -10.28 -11.10
C VAL A 216 -7.80 -9.03 -10.25
N GLU A 217 -8.86 -8.43 -9.70
CA GLU A 217 -8.77 -7.21 -8.88
C GLU A 217 -8.07 -7.48 -7.55
N ARG A 218 -8.39 -8.59 -6.88
CA ARG A 218 -7.71 -9.00 -5.65
C ARG A 218 -6.25 -9.37 -5.89
N ILE A 219 -5.95 -10.01 -7.01
CA ILE A 219 -4.56 -10.30 -7.41
C ILE A 219 -3.78 -8.99 -7.58
N HIS A 220 -4.38 -8.01 -8.25
CA HIS A 220 -3.80 -6.67 -8.39
C HIS A 220 -3.58 -5.98 -7.04
N ASN A 221 -4.60 -5.96 -6.17
CA ASN A 221 -4.49 -5.34 -4.84
C ASN A 221 -3.43 -6.04 -3.96
N MET A 222 -3.34 -7.37 -4.03
CA MET A 222 -2.30 -8.15 -3.36
C MET A 222 -0.90 -7.79 -3.89
N ALA A 223 -0.74 -7.71 -5.22
CA ALA A 223 0.53 -7.32 -5.84
C ALA A 223 0.99 -5.93 -5.39
N LEU A 224 0.07 -4.96 -5.36
CA LEU A 224 0.36 -3.59 -4.91
C LEU A 224 0.75 -3.55 -3.44
N ARG A 225 0.07 -4.28 -2.55
CA ARG A 225 0.43 -4.33 -1.13
C ARG A 225 1.80 -4.94 -0.90
N ILE A 226 2.11 -6.04 -1.60
CA ILE A 226 3.44 -6.67 -1.55
C ILE A 226 4.48 -5.63 -1.98
N LEU A 227 4.28 -4.98 -3.13
CA LEU A 227 5.22 -3.99 -3.64
C LEU A 227 5.40 -2.79 -2.70
N GLN A 228 4.32 -2.23 -2.16
CA GLN A 228 4.37 -1.15 -1.16
C GLN A 228 5.17 -1.55 0.07
N PHE A 229 4.97 -2.78 0.58
CA PHE A 229 5.71 -3.29 1.72
C PHE A 229 7.21 -3.39 1.42
N LEU A 230 7.58 -3.88 0.22
CA LEU A 230 8.97 -3.98 -0.21
C LEU A 230 9.62 -2.59 -0.35
N ILE A 231 8.90 -1.62 -0.92
CA ILE A 231 9.37 -0.24 -1.08
C ILE A 231 9.62 0.43 0.27
N ASP A 232 8.70 0.26 1.22
CA ASP A 232 8.83 0.77 2.59
C ASP A 232 10.10 0.26 3.28
N LEU A 233 10.50 -0.98 3.00
CA LEU A 233 11.71 -1.58 3.55
C LEU A 233 12.96 -1.10 2.81
N LEU A 234 12.90 -1.00 1.49
CA LEU A 234 14.06 -0.70 0.67
C LEU A 234 14.49 0.75 0.74
N PHE A 235 13.54 1.68 0.67
CA PHE A 235 13.83 3.10 0.51
C PHE A 235 13.70 3.85 1.83
N VAL A 236 14.60 4.81 2.05
CA VAL A 236 14.57 5.68 3.24
C VAL A 236 13.43 6.70 3.15
N ASP A 237 13.18 7.23 1.95
CA ASP A 237 12.21 8.29 1.72
C ASP A 237 11.00 7.82 0.88
N SER A 238 10.09 8.75 0.61
CA SER A 238 8.88 8.48 -0.17
C SER A 238 9.06 8.61 -1.70
N SER A 239 10.29 8.72 -2.21
CA SER A 239 10.55 8.99 -3.64
C SER A 239 9.97 7.91 -4.57
N ALA A 240 10.12 6.63 -4.19
CA ALA A 240 9.63 5.48 -4.94
C ALA A 240 8.09 5.41 -5.05
N TYR A 241 7.34 6.15 -4.22
CA TYR A 241 5.89 6.21 -4.32
C TYR A 241 5.39 6.94 -5.56
N LYS A 242 6.22 7.80 -6.18
CA LYS A 242 5.85 8.44 -7.46
C LYS A 242 5.73 7.42 -8.59
N GLU A 243 6.57 6.39 -8.59
CA GLU A 243 6.51 5.30 -9.58
C GLU A 243 5.29 4.42 -9.37
N LEU A 244 4.87 4.20 -8.11
CA LEU A 244 3.63 3.46 -7.80
C LEU A 244 2.38 4.11 -8.38
N LEU A 245 2.33 5.45 -8.46
CA LEU A 245 1.21 6.19 -9.05
C LEU A 245 1.05 5.95 -10.56
N GLN A 246 2.09 5.45 -11.22
CA GLN A 246 2.12 5.24 -12.66
C GLN A 246 1.80 3.79 -13.04
N ILE A 247 1.62 2.90 -12.05
CA ILE A 247 1.24 1.52 -12.30
C ILE A 247 -0.24 1.47 -12.73
N PRO A 248 -0.55 0.89 -13.90
CA PRO A 248 -1.91 0.78 -14.41
C PRO A 248 -2.78 -0.24 -13.68
#